data_AF-A0A6C2URR0-F1
#
_entry.id   AF-A0A6C2URR0-F1
#
_cell.length_a   1.000
_cell.length_b   1.000
_cell.length_c   1.000
_cell.angle_alpha   90.00
_cell.angle_beta   90.00
_cell.angle_gamma   90.00
#
_symmetry.space_group_name_H-M   'P 1'
#
loop_
_entity.id
_entity.type
_entity.pdbx_description
1 polymer ?
#
loop_
_entity_poly.entity_id
_entity_poly.type
_entity_poly.pdbx_seq_one_letter_code
_entity_poly.pdbx_strand_id
1 'polypeptide(L)'
;MKSIKSIRLFILAAMLLSAVSSFAGRMKEVTLVMVPRDEASLQKGLDLANRYPTLLLSYKIGARGEVSLHGWAGSEWVNVTPEKYKTGEFFRNGPNSALLIEEPGMPIPESLVPPVDWVESVYKISTTDTRPLLHLIGQYYDFDYKDWKWFANRYGMDMASINPEGLNIAWYHQRLDEHLKARPIVGASDLQYWFVVRIPEPVVFEVFEEPIDVEAVEESVVEEEMLEEAAAEEEMAEDFLEMDTLESPLTNEVPAAVIMGVADAEEAAVVVEEAAVEAKVEQ
;
A
#
# COMPACT_ATOMS: atom_id res chain seq x y z
N MET A 1 -44.07 -30.84 -5.83
CA MET A 1 -43.83 -29.38 -5.84
C MET A 1 -43.35 -28.88 -4.46
N LYS A 2 -42.06 -29.04 -4.14
CA LYS A 2 -41.41 -28.44 -2.94
C LYS A 2 -39.91 -28.34 -3.20
N SER A 3 -39.41 -27.28 -3.85
CA SER A 3 -37.95 -27.06 -4.01
C SER A 3 -37.52 -25.63 -4.42
N ILE A 4 -38.35 -24.60 -4.22
CA ILE A 4 -38.03 -23.24 -4.75
C ILE A 4 -37.47 -22.29 -3.66
N LYS A 5 -37.52 -22.69 -2.37
CA LYS A 5 -37.08 -21.81 -1.26
C LYS A 5 -35.56 -21.78 -1.04
N SER A 6 -34.84 -22.80 -1.49
CA SER A 6 -33.40 -22.95 -1.23
C SER A 6 -32.50 -22.12 -2.16
N ILE A 7 -32.99 -21.78 -3.36
CA ILE A 7 -32.22 -21.06 -4.39
C ILE A 7 -32.07 -19.56 -4.05
N ARG A 8 -33.09 -18.96 -3.41
CA ARG A 8 -33.05 -17.53 -3.03
C ARG A 8 -32.07 -17.24 -1.88
N LEU A 9 -31.76 -18.22 -1.04
CA LEU A 9 -30.81 -18.04 0.07
C LEU A 9 -29.35 -18.06 -0.42
N PHE A 10 -29.06 -18.81 -1.49
CA PHE A 10 -27.70 -18.93 -2.04
C PHE A 10 -27.25 -17.67 -2.79
N ILE A 11 -28.17 -17.00 -3.51
CA ILE A 11 -27.87 -15.76 -4.24
C ILE A 11 -27.59 -14.60 -3.26
N LEU A 12 -28.28 -14.56 -2.12
CA LEU A 12 -28.09 -13.52 -1.10
C LEU A 12 -26.77 -13.71 -0.33
N ALA A 13 -26.32 -14.94 -0.12
CA ALA A 13 -25.00 -15.23 0.44
C ALA A 13 -23.86 -14.91 -0.54
N ALA A 14 -24.04 -15.18 -1.84
CA ALA A 14 -23.05 -14.85 -2.87
C ALA A 14 -22.85 -13.34 -3.04
N MET A 15 -23.93 -12.52 -2.95
CA MET A 15 -23.82 -11.05 -2.99
C MET A 15 -23.16 -10.43 -1.75
N LEU A 16 -23.23 -11.09 -0.59
CA LEU A 16 -22.57 -10.61 0.63
C LEU A 16 -21.08 -10.99 0.67
N LEU A 17 -20.67 -12.07 0.00
CA LEU A 17 -19.25 -12.46 -0.10
C LEU A 17 -18.48 -11.66 -1.16
N SER A 18 -19.13 -11.09 -2.17
CA SER A 18 -18.44 -10.31 -3.22
C SER A 18 -17.96 -8.93 -2.76
N ALA A 19 -18.37 -8.44 -1.58
CA ALA A 19 -17.92 -7.17 -1.04
C ALA A 19 -16.54 -7.21 -0.37
N VAL A 20 -15.97 -8.40 -0.12
CA VAL A 20 -14.73 -8.56 0.68
C VAL A 20 -13.51 -8.91 -0.18
N SER A 21 -13.68 -9.31 -1.43
CA SER A 21 -12.58 -9.83 -2.26
C SER A 21 -11.79 -8.79 -3.07
N SER A 22 -12.01 -7.48 -2.83
CA SER A 22 -11.35 -6.40 -3.62
C SER A 22 -10.03 -5.88 -3.05
N PHE A 23 -9.47 -6.54 -2.03
CA PHE A 23 -8.26 -6.08 -1.32
C PHE A 23 -6.97 -6.79 -1.77
N ALA A 24 -7.05 -7.99 -2.37
CA ALA A 24 -5.89 -8.75 -2.80
C ALA A 24 -5.40 -8.29 -4.19
N GLY A 25 -4.51 -7.29 -4.24
CA GLY A 25 -3.89 -6.87 -5.50
C GLY A 25 -3.25 -5.48 -5.54
N ARG A 26 -3.43 -4.64 -4.52
CA ARG A 26 -3.10 -3.20 -4.59
C ARG A 26 -1.64 -2.82 -4.38
N MET A 27 -0.73 -3.77 -4.13
CA MET A 27 0.68 -3.47 -3.82
C MET A 27 1.44 -2.73 -4.94
N LYS A 28 0.92 -2.71 -6.18
CA LYS A 28 1.54 -1.99 -7.32
C LYS A 28 0.79 -0.72 -7.72
N GLU A 29 -0.34 -0.43 -7.09
CA GLU A 29 -1.15 0.74 -7.42
C GLU A 29 -0.58 1.98 -6.74
N VAL A 30 -0.53 3.10 -7.46
CA VAL A 30 -0.13 4.37 -6.86
C VAL A 30 -1.33 4.93 -6.12
N THR A 31 -1.23 5.06 -4.79
CA THR A 31 -2.31 5.60 -3.96
C THR A 31 -2.01 7.04 -3.55
N LEU A 32 -2.98 7.93 -3.73
CA LEU A 32 -2.96 9.25 -3.09
C LEU A 32 -3.38 9.14 -1.64
N VAL A 33 -2.51 9.50 -0.71
CA VAL A 33 -2.85 9.56 0.72
C VAL A 33 -2.93 11.01 1.14
N MET A 34 -4.11 11.43 1.60
CA MET A 34 -4.32 12.75 2.17
C MET A 34 -4.34 12.65 3.69
N VAL A 35 -3.43 13.35 4.36
CA VAL A 35 -3.33 13.41 5.83
C VAL A 35 -3.57 14.83 6.35
N PRO A 36 -4.13 14.97 7.56
CA PRO A 36 -4.16 16.27 8.22
C PRO A 36 -2.75 16.79 8.47
N ARG A 37 -2.60 18.12 8.52
CA ARG A 37 -1.32 18.80 8.81
C ARG A 37 -1.07 18.85 10.32
N ASP A 38 -1.03 17.69 10.94
CA ASP A 38 -0.53 17.48 12.30
C ASP A 38 0.72 16.59 12.25
N GLU A 39 1.64 16.77 13.20
CA GLU A 39 2.94 16.07 13.19
C GLU A 39 2.78 14.55 13.21
N ALA A 40 1.82 14.03 13.98
CA ALA A 40 1.63 12.60 14.16
C ALA A 40 1.05 11.94 12.89
N SER A 41 0.14 12.59 12.18
CA SER A 41 -0.42 12.08 10.92
C SER A 41 0.58 12.23 9.78
N LEU A 42 1.32 13.34 9.72
CA LEU A 42 2.39 13.55 8.75
C LEU A 42 3.47 12.48 8.88
N GLN A 43 3.91 12.16 10.10
CA GLN A 43 4.88 11.10 10.33
C GLN A 43 4.40 9.75 9.78
N LYS A 44 3.13 9.38 10.04
CA LYS A 44 2.53 8.14 9.51
C LYS A 44 2.45 8.15 7.99
N GLY A 45 2.04 9.28 7.41
CA GLY A 45 1.98 9.46 5.96
C GLY A 45 3.36 9.33 5.29
N LEU A 46 4.40 9.89 5.90
CA LEU A 46 5.78 9.77 5.42
C LEU A 46 6.32 8.34 5.58
N ASP A 47 6.10 7.71 6.74
CA ASP A 47 6.47 6.32 6.98
C ASP A 47 5.80 5.37 5.95
N LEU A 48 4.56 5.67 5.55
CA LEU A 48 3.84 4.94 4.52
C LEU A 48 4.42 5.20 3.11
N ALA A 49 4.67 6.46 2.75
CA ALA A 49 5.23 6.82 1.46
C ALA A 49 6.68 6.32 1.23
N ASN A 50 7.40 6.03 2.31
CA ASN A 50 8.73 5.41 2.23
C ASN A 50 8.67 3.89 1.94
N ARG A 51 7.52 3.24 2.15
CA ARG A 51 7.37 1.78 1.99
C ARG A 51 6.51 1.39 0.80
N TYR A 52 5.54 2.23 0.45
CA TYR A 52 4.55 1.97 -0.60
C TYR A 52 4.58 3.07 -1.66
N PRO A 53 4.16 2.77 -2.90
CA PRO A 53 3.99 3.77 -3.95
C PRO A 53 2.85 4.73 -3.60
N THR A 54 3.14 5.74 -2.76
CA THR A 54 2.16 6.67 -2.23
C THR A 54 2.48 8.10 -2.63
N LEU A 55 1.48 8.80 -3.17
CA LEU A 55 1.49 10.25 -3.35
C LEU A 55 0.94 10.89 -2.09
N LEU A 56 1.80 11.51 -1.29
CA LEU A 56 1.40 12.08 0.00
C LEU A 56 1.01 13.55 -0.14
N LEU A 57 -0.20 13.90 0.32
CA LEU A 57 -0.71 15.25 0.43
C LEU A 57 -1.04 15.55 1.90
N SER A 58 -0.60 16.69 2.41
CA SER A 58 -1.08 17.24 3.66
C SER A 58 -2.14 18.29 3.41
N TYR A 59 -3.19 18.29 4.23
CA TYR A 59 -4.23 19.31 4.17
C TYR A 59 -4.41 20.01 5.50
N LYS A 60 -4.79 21.29 5.46
CA LYS A 60 -5.22 22.06 6.63
C LYS A 60 -6.46 22.86 6.27
N ILE A 61 -7.49 22.76 7.11
CA ILE A 61 -8.74 23.51 6.98
C ILE A 61 -8.69 24.68 7.97
N GLY A 62 -8.77 25.90 7.46
CA GLY A 62 -8.84 27.12 8.25
C GLY A 62 -10.25 27.37 8.81
N ALA A 63 -10.37 28.25 9.80
CA ALA A 63 -11.64 28.56 10.47
C ALA A 63 -12.74 29.10 9.54
N ARG A 64 -12.37 29.65 8.38
CA ARG A 64 -13.29 30.16 7.34
C ARG A 64 -13.54 29.17 6.19
N GLY A 65 -13.10 27.92 6.34
CA GLY A 65 -13.17 26.91 5.28
C GLY A 65 -12.09 27.05 4.20
N GLU A 66 -11.10 27.92 4.41
CA GLU A 66 -9.93 28.03 3.54
C GLU A 66 -9.11 26.73 3.61
N VAL A 67 -8.72 26.17 2.47
CA VAL A 67 -7.91 24.95 2.43
C VAL A 67 -6.50 25.26 1.96
N SER A 68 -5.52 24.77 2.71
CA SER A 68 -4.12 24.70 2.29
C SER A 68 -3.74 23.25 2.02
N LEU A 69 -3.26 22.96 0.82
CA LEU A 69 -2.76 21.63 0.41
C LEU A 69 -1.27 21.70 0.15
N HIS A 70 -0.48 20.77 0.69
CA HIS A 70 0.93 20.64 0.33
C HIS A 70 1.25 19.19 -0.03
N GLY A 71 1.87 18.97 -1.18
CA GLY A 71 2.31 17.66 -1.66
C GLY A 71 3.75 17.39 -1.26
N TRP A 72 4.04 16.15 -0.91
CA TRP A 72 5.40 15.68 -0.67
C TRP A 72 6.07 15.32 -1.99
N ALA A 73 7.15 15.99 -2.33
CA ALA A 73 7.91 15.75 -3.57
C ALA A 73 9.07 14.74 -3.38
N GLY A 74 9.17 14.09 -2.22
CA GLY A 74 10.24 13.16 -1.87
C GLY A 74 11.34 13.77 -1.01
N SER A 75 11.60 15.08 -1.14
CA SER A 75 12.59 15.83 -0.35
C SER A 75 12.01 17.08 0.32
N GLU A 76 10.96 17.65 -0.24
CA GLU A 76 10.36 18.89 0.24
C GLU A 76 8.84 18.90 0.08
N TRP A 77 8.20 19.78 0.83
CA TRP A 77 6.77 20.04 0.72
C TRP A 77 6.52 21.16 -0.29
N VAL A 78 5.75 20.85 -1.32
CA VAL A 78 5.37 21.80 -2.38
C VAL A 78 3.92 22.23 -2.18
N ASN A 79 3.66 23.54 -2.23
CA ASN A 79 2.30 24.06 -2.12
C ASN A 79 1.47 23.69 -3.37
N VAL A 80 0.29 23.13 -3.17
CA VAL A 80 -0.65 22.74 -4.23
C VAL A 80 -1.87 23.66 -4.15
N THR A 81 -2.13 24.41 -5.22
CA THR A 81 -3.32 25.26 -5.25
C THR A 81 -4.58 24.39 -5.44
N PRO A 82 -5.74 24.79 -4.88
CA PRO A 82 -6.99 24.05 -5.07
C PRO A 82 -7.36 23.85 -6.54
N GLU A 83 -7.00 24.80 -7.40
CA GLU A 83 -7.21 24.74 -8.86
C GLU A 83 -6.41 23.60 -9.48
N LYS A 84 -5.10 23.53 -9.20
CA LYS A 84 -4.23 22.45 -9.66
C LYS A 84 -4.62 21.09 -9.07
N TYR A 85 -5.11 21.09 -7.83
CA TYR A 85 -5.60 19.87 -7.20
C TYR A 85 -6.79 19.28 -7.95
N LYS A 86 -7.76 20.12 -8.33
CA LYS A 86 -8.94 19.69 -9.08
C LYS A 86 -8.59 19.10 -10.44
N THR A 87 -7.65 19.71 -11.16
CA THR A 87 -7.26 19.23 -12.50
C THR A 87 -6.34 18.03 -12.47
N GLY A 88 -5.70 17.72 -11.33
CA GLY A 88 -4.71 16.66 -11.22
C GLY A 88 -3.39 16.96 -11.94
N GLU A 89 -3.22 18.16 -12.52
CA GLU A 89 -2.09 18.56 -13.36
C GLU A 89 -0.73 18.60 -12.64
N PHE A 90 -0.73 18.46 -11.31
CA PHE A 90 0.50 18.41 -10.52
C PHE A 90 1.11 17.00 -10.46
N PHE A 91 0.41 15.98 -10.94
CA PHE A 91 0.94 14.63 -11.08
C PHE A 91 1.44 14.37 -12.50
N ARG A 92 2.56 13.64 -12.62
CA ARG A 92 2.99 13.12 -13.93
C ARG A 92 2.14 11.93 -14.36
N ASN A 93 1.88 11.02 -13.41
CA ASN A 93 0.97 9.89 -13.54
C ASN A 93 -0.03 10.00 -12.39
N GLY A 94 -1.33 9.98 -12.69
CA GLY A 94 -2.37 10.04 -11.67
C GLY A 94 -2.37 8.78 -10.78
N PRO A 95 -2.82 8.89 -9.52
CA PRO A 95 -3.06 7.74 -8.66
C PRO A 95 -4.23 6.89 -9.16
N ASN A 96 -4.19 5.59 -8.87
CA ASN A 96 -5.30 4.67 -9.12
C ASN A 96 -6.41 4.81 -8.07
N SER A 97 -6.01 5.21 -6.86
CA SER A 97 -6.88 5.23 -5.68
C SER A 97 -6.50 6.38 -4.75
N ALA A 98 -7.46 6.87 -3.98
CA ALA A 98 -7.22 7.85 -2.93
C ALA A 98 -7.69 7.34 -1.57
N LEU A 99 -6.87 7.57 -0.55
CA LEU A 99 -7.16 7.31 0.85
C LEU A 99 -7.08 8.62 1.63
N LEU A 100 -8.23 9.09 2.11
CA LEU A 100 -8.36 10.36 2.80
C LEU A 100 -8.49 10.12 4.31
N ILE A 101 -7.56 10.66 5.10
CA ILE A 101 -7.56 10.51 6.57
C ILE A 101 -8.16 11.78 7.16
N GLU A 102 -9.28 11.66 7.88
CA GLU A 102 -9.99 12.80 8.48
C GLU A 102 -9.63 12.96 9.95
N GLU A 103 -9.54 14.21 10.41
CA GLU A 103 -9.44 14.48 11.85
C GLU A 103 -10.78 14.18 12.54
N PRO A 104 -10.78 13.58 13.75
CA PRO A 104 -12.00 13.30 14.48
C PRO A 104 -12.86 14.57 14.68
N GLY A 105 -14.08 14.55 14.14
CA GLY A 105 -15.02 15.67 14.24
C GLY A 105 -14.81 16.81 13.23
N MET A 106 -13.82 16.72 12.34
CA MET A 106 -13.61 17.66 11.25
C MET A 106 -13.64 16.92 9.89
N PRO A 107 -14.83 16.73 9.29
CA PRO A 107 -14.95 16.01 8.03
C PRO A 107 -14.26 16.76 6.90
N ILE A 108 -13.69 16.02 5.95
CA ILE A 108 -13.06 16.62 4.77
C ILE A 108 -14.17 17.19 3.85
N PRO A 109 -14.09 18.49 3.48
CA PRO A 109 -15.02 19.11 2.54
C PRO A 109 -15.06 18.35 1.21
N GLU A 110 -16.24 18.28 0.58
CA GLU A 110 -16.41 17.61 -0.72
C GLU A 110 -15.50 18.21 -1.81
N SER A 111 -15.12 19.48 -1.69
CA SER A 111 -14.19 20.15 -2.60
C SER A 111 -12.77 19.56 -2.61
N LEU A 112 -12.41 18.78 -1.59
CA LEU A 112 -11.12 18.08 -1.48
C LEU A 112 -11.22 16.61 -1.84
N VAL A 113 -12.42 16.08 -2.03
CA VAL A 113 -12.57 14.75 -2.60
C VAL A 113 -12.12 14.82 -4.07
N PRO A 114 -11.15 13.97 -4.49
CA PRO A 114 -10.64 14.06 -5.84
C PRO A 114 -11.74 13.76 -6.88
N PRO A 115 -11.77 14.52 -7.99
CA PRO A 115 -12.67 14.27 -9.12
C PRO A 115 -12.53 12.86 -9.71
N VAL A 116 -13.60 12.40 -10.37
CA VAL A 116 -13.62 11.08 -11.05
C VAL A 116 -12.60 11.03 -12.18
N ASP A 117 -12.34 12.17 -12.82
CA ASP A 117 -11.52 12.29 -14.03
C ASP A 117 -10.10 11.74 -13.87
N TRP A 118 -9.56 11.73 -12.65
CA TRP A 118 -8.20 11.23 -12.40
C TRP A 118 -8.06 10.31 -11.19
N VAL A 119 -9.14 10.04 -10.44
CA VAL A 119 -9.18 9.03 -9.37
C VAL A 119 -10.47 8.24 -9.42
N GLU A 120 -10.37 6.95 -9.73
CA GLU A 120 -11.51 6.04 -9.82
C GLU A 120 -12.07 5.66 -8.45
N SER A 121 -11.18 5.36 -7.49
CA SER A 121 -11.56 4.83 -6.18
C SER A 121 -11.16 5.77 -5.05
N VAL A 122 -12.09 6.04 -4.14
CA VAL A 122 -11.86 6.97 -3.02
C VAL A 122 -12.38 6.36 -1.72
N TYR A 123 -11.49 6.32 -0.74
CA TYR A 123 -11.73 5.79 0.60
C TYR A 123 -11.43 6.86 1.65
N LYS A 124 -12.08 6.74 2.79
CA LYS A 124 -11.97 7.66 3.92
C LYS A 124 -11.75 6.87 5.21
N ILE A 125 -10.82 7.36 6.04
CA ILE A 125 -10.61 6.89 7.42
C ILE A 125 -10.90 8.07 8.36
N SER A 126 -11.95 7.98 9.18
CA SER A 126 -12.38 9.08 10.06
C SER A 126 -11.70 9.10 11.45
N THR A 127 -10.45 8.67 11.50
CA THR A 127 -9.66 8.65 12.74
C THR A 127 -8.18 8.92 12.48
N THR A 128 -7.56 9.65 13.41
CA THR A 128 -6.12 9.89 13.49
C THR A 128 -5.44 9.07 14.59
N ASP A 129 -6.21 8.31 15.37
CA ASP A 129 -5.70 7.46 16.43
C ASP A 129 -4.79 6.40 15.84
N THR A 130 -3.57 6.28 16.36
CA THR A 130 -2.51 5.47 15.74
C THR A 130 -2.93 4.02 15.52
N ARG A 131 -3.55 3.39 16.51
CA ARG A 131 -3.89 1.96 16.44
C ARG A 131 -4.96 1.65 15.37
N PRO A 132 -6.18 2.23 15.38
CA PRO A 132 -7.17 1.96 14.32
C PRO A 132 -6.68 2.42 12.95
N LEU A 133 -5.96 3.55 12.89
CA LEU A 133 -5.43 4.06 11.63
C LEU A 133 -4.44 3.07 10.99
N LEU A 134 -3.47 2.55 11.75
CA LEU A 134 -2.53 1.56 11.23
C LEU A 134 -3.20 0.23 10.88
N HIS A 135 -4.21 -0.19 11.65
CA HIS A 135 -4.98 -1.39 11.32
C HIS A 135 -5.68 -1.24 9.95
N LEU A 136 -6.42 -0.14 9.75
CA LEU A 136 -7.15 0.12 8.50
C LEU A 136 -6.23 0.37 7.31
N ILE A 137 -5.14 1.10 7.51
CA ILE A 137 -4.10 1.28 6.48
C ILE A 137 -3.52 -0.08 6.11
N GLY A 138 -3.20 -0.93 7.09
CA GLY A 138 -2.64 -2.24 6.81
C GLY A 138 -3.60 -3.20 6.13
N GLN A 139 -4.91 -3.09 6.40
CA GLN A 139 -5.94 -3.77 5.60
C GLN A 139 -5.98 -3.25 4.17
N TYR A 140 -5.90 -1.93 3.99
CA TYR A 140 -5.98 -1.30 2.67
C TYR A 140 -4.77 -1.61 1.77
N TYR A 141 -3.56 -1.59 2.32
CA TYR A 141 -2.31 -1.89 1.62
C TYR A 141 -1.93 -3.38 1.65
N ASP A 142 -2.76 -4.22 2.27
CA ASP A 142 -2.54 -5.66 2.40
C ASP A 142 -1.17 -5.98 3.04
N PHE A 143 -0.87 -5.34 4.18
CA PHE A 143 0.41 -5.46 4.87
C PHE A 143 0.84 -6.91 5.08
N ASP A 144 2.10 -7.21 4.77
CA ASP A 144 2.69 -8.50 5.09
C ASP A 144 3.14 -8.56 6.57
N TYR A 145 3.59 -9.72 7.02
CA TYR A 145 4.11 -9.88 8.38
C TYR A 145 5.24 -8.89 8.73
N LYS A 146 6.15 -8.59 7.79
CA LYS A 146 7.28 -7.68 8.01
C LYS A 146 6.80 -6.24 8.13
N ASP A 147 5.78 -5.85 7.37
CA ASP A 147 5.13 -4.55 7.47
C ASP A 147 4.44 -4.38 8.81
N TRP A 148 3.59 -5.33 9.21
CA TRP A 148 2.96 -5.32 10.52
C TRP A 148 3.99 -5.21 11.65
N LYS A 149 5.03 -6.04 11.61
CA LYS A 149 6.11 -6.01 12.60
C LYS A 149 6.86 -4.68 12.61
N TRP A 150 7.14 -4.11 11.44
CA TRP A 150 7.85 -2.83 11.36
C TRP A 150 7.02 -1.69 11.93
N PHE A 151 5.74 -1.58 11.56
CA PHE A 151 4.84 -0.56 12.08
C PHE A 151 4.61 -0.73 13.59
N ALA A 152 4.44 -1.96 14.08
CA ALA A 152 4.35 -2.24 15.52
C ALA A 152 5.57 -1.70 16.28
N ASN A 153 6.78 -2.05 15.82
CA ASN A 153 8.03 -1.59 16.42
C ASN A 153 8.21 -0.07 16.33
N ARG A 154 7.91 0.52 15.16
CA ARG A 154 8.06 1.95 14.87
C ARG A 154 7.22 2.81 15.82
N TYR A 155 6.03 2.35 16.17
CA TYR A 155 5.09 3.08 17.01
C TYR A 155 5.00 2.53 18.45
N GLY A 156 5.89 1.62 18.84
CA GLY A 156 5.96 1.07 20.21
C GLY A 156 4.71 0.30 20.63
N MET A 157 4.06 -0.38 19.68
CA MET A 157 2.83 -1.14 19.90
C MET A 157 3.08 -2.64 19.74
N ASP A 158 2.18 -3.44 20.32
CA ASP A 158 2.19 -4.89 20.10
C ASP A 158 1.58 -5.23 18.74
N MET A 159 2.12 -6.22 18.05
CA MET A 159 1.64 -6.63 16.74
C MET A 159 0.18 -7.11 16.81
N ALA A 160 -0.18 -7.85 17.86
CA ALA A 160 -1.55 -8.29 18.10
C ALA A 160 -2.53 -7.12 18.37
N SER A 161 -2.03 -5.95 18.75
CA SER A 161 -2.87 -4.76 18.99
C SER A 161 -3.22 -4.00 17.71
N ILE A 162 -2.31 -3.99 16.73
CA ILE A 162 -2.49 -3.30 15.44
C ILE A 162 -3.04 -4.22 14.34
N ASN A 163 -2.79 -5.53 14.43
CA ASN A 163 -3.36 -6.56 13.57
C ASN A 163 -4.13 -7.58 14.42
N PRO A 164 -5.26 -7.15 14.99
CA PRO A 164 -6.11 -7.99 15.83
C PRO A 164 -6.52 -9.31 15.17
N GLU A 165 -6.77 -9.29 13.86
CA GLU A 165 -7.33 -10.40 13.11
C GLU A 165 -6.23 -11.35 12.57
N GLY A 166 -4.95 -11.02 12.78
CA GLY A 166 -3.84 -11.81 12.27
C GLY A 166 -3.79 -11.86 10.74
N LEU A 167 -4.28 -10.81 10.08
CA LEU A 167 -4.34 -10.69 8.62
C LEU A 167 -2.94 -10.86 8.02
N ASN A 168 -2.84 -11.73 7.02
CA ASN A 168 -1.59 -12.03 6.30
C ASN A 168 -0.42 -12.49 7.19
N ILE A 169 -0.72 -12.99 8.40
CA ILE A 169 0.28 -13.61 9.27
C ILE A 169 0.16 -15.12 9.15
N ALA A 170 1.23 -15.78 8.67
CA ALA A 170 1.27 -17.23 8.62
C ALA A 170 1.20 -17.82 10.05
N TRP A 171 0.54 -18.97 10.18
CA TRP A 171 0.29 -19.63 11.47
C TRP A 171 1.56 -19.85 12.33
N TYR A 172 2.72 -20.05 11.71
CA TYR A 172 4.00 -20.26 12.41
C TYR A 172 4.64 -18.98 12.98
N HIS A 173 4.12 -17.81 12.60
CA HIS A 173 4.48 -16.52 13.19
C HIS A 173 3.58 -16.12 14.36
N GLN A 174 2.48 -16.84 14.57
CA GLN A 174 1.56 -16.63 15.69
C GLN A 174 2.04 -17.49 16.86
N ARG A 175 2.15 -16.92 18.06
CA ARG A 175 2.57 -17.72 19.20
C ARG A 175 1.39 -18.54 19.70
N LEU A 176 1.60 -19.83 19.99
CA LEU A 176 0.54 -20.74 20.44
C LEU A 176 -0.20 -20.22 21.70
N ASP A 177 0.50 -19.46 22.55
CA ASP A 177 -0.04 -18.86 23.77
C ASP A 177 -0.93 -17.63 23.53
N GLU A 178 -0.83 -16.98 22.37
CA GLU A 178 -1.68 -15.86 21.96
C GLU A 178 -3.09 -16.34 21.61
N HIS A 179 -3.22 -17.50 20.94
CA HIS A 179 -4.53 -18.10 20.63
C HIS A 179 -5.28 -18.60 21.87
N LEU A 180 -4.56 -19.07 22.89
CA LEU A 180 -5.17 -19.64 24.10
C LEU A 180 -5.65 -18.57 25.09
N LYS A 181 -5.15 -17.33 24.97
CA LYS A 181 -5.46 -16.21 25.88
C LYS A 181 -6.26 -15.09 25.21
N ALA A 182 -6.67 -15.26 23.95
CA ALA A 182 -7.32 -14.23 23.17
C ALA A 182 -8.55 -13.67 23.89
N ARG A 183 -8.42 -12.43 24.40
CA ARG A 183 -9.56 -11.61 24.80
C ARG A 183 -10.33 -11.24 23.52
N PRO A 184 -11.65 -11.02 23.58
CA PRO A 184 -12.41 -10.61 22.41
C PRO A 184 -11.76 -9.38 21.78
N ILE A 185 -11.41 -9.55 20.52
CA ILE A 185 -10.47 -8.72 19.80
C ILE A 185 -11.22 -7.52 19.20
N VAL A 186 -10.72 -6.31 19.45
CA VAL A 186 -11.38 -5.01 19.13
C VAL A 186 -11.35 -4.67 17.62
N GLY A 187 -10.73 -5.50 16.77
CA GLY A 187 -10.55 -5.23 15.33
C GLY A 187 -11.83 -4.91 14.56
N ALA A 188 -12.92 -5.63 14.84
CA ALA A 188 -14.22 -5.36 14.22
C ALA A 188 -14.79 -3.97 14.53
N SER A 189 -14.34 -3.34 15.63
CA SER A 189 -14.75 -1.98 15.98
C SER A 189 -14.13 -0.93 15.05
N ASP A 190 -13.04 -1.23 14.35
CA ASP A 190 -12.29 -0.21 13.61
C ASP A 190 -12.91 0.13 12.27
N LEU A 191 -13.65 -0.83 11.70
CA LEU A 191 -14.40 -0.63 10.47
C LEU A 191 -15.45 0.48 10.60
N GLN A 192 -15.81 0.90 11.82
CA GLN A 192 -16.66 2.08 12.03
C GLN A 192 -16.03 3.39 11.52
N TYR A 193 -14.70 3.43 11.42
CA TYR A 193 -13.96 4.58 10.89
C TYR A 193 -13.72 4.47 9.38
N TRP A 194 -14.08 3.36 8.75
CA TRP A 194 -13.85 3.12 7.33
C TRP A 194 -15.09 3.52 6.51
N PHE A 195 -14.89 4.42 5.54
CA PHE A 195 -15.95 4.88 4.65
C PHE A 195 -15.50 4.74 3.20
N VAL A 196 -16.37 4.13 2.40
CA VAL A 196 -16.16 4.00 0.96
C VAL A 196 -16.92 5.13 0.28
N VAL A 197 -16.19 6.06 -0.35
CA VAL A 197 -16.77 7.21 -1.05
C VAL A 197 -17.09 6.84 -2.48
N ARG A 198 -16.15 6.15 -3.16
CA ARG A 198 -16.28 5.73 -4.55
C ARG A 198 -15.60 4.40 -4.77
N ILE A 199 -16.31 3.49 -5.43
CA ILE A 199 -15.81 2.20 -5.92
C ILE A 199 -15.77 2.31 -7.45
N PRO A 200 -14.73 1.78 -8.12
CA PRO A 200 -14.73 1.74 -9.58
C PRO A 200 -15.97 0.98 -10.06
N GLU A 201 -16.61 1.47 -11.12
CA GLU A 201 -17.71 0.72 -11.72
C GLU A 201 -17.18 -0.64 -12.18
N PRO A 202 -17.87 -1.75 -11.86
CA PRO A 202 -17.44 -3.04 -12.34
C PRO A 202 -17.43 -2.99 -13.87
N VAL A 203 -16.28 -3.28 -14.48
CA VAL A 203 -16.19 -3.44 -15.93
C VAL A 203 -17.13 -4.59 -16.28
N VAL A 204 -18.32 -4.26 -16.77
CA VAL A 204 -19.25 -5.24 -17.31
C VAL A 204 -18.61 -5.70 -18.60
N PHE A 205 -17.90 -6.82 -18.54
CA PHE A 205 -17.51 -7.52 -19.75
C PHE A 205 -18.82 -7.98 -20.40
N GLU A 206 -19.27 -7.23 -21.41
CA GLU A 206 -20.27 -7.73 -22.34
C GLU A 206 -19.67 -8.99 -22.96
N VAL A 207 -20.13 -10.14 -22.49
CA VAL A 207 -19.83 -11.43 -23.10
C VAL A 207 -20.46 -11.36 -24.48
N PHE A 208 -19.67 -10.98 -25.48
CA PHE A 208 -20.02 -11.22 -26.88
C PHE A 208 -20.05 -12.74 -27.04
N GLU A 209 -21.24 -13.32 -26.90
CA GLU A 209 -21.53 -14.65 -27.43
C GLU A 209 -21.48 -14.51 -28.96
N GLU A 210 -20.27 -14.57 -29.52
CA GLU A 210 -20.14 -14.81 -30.95
C GLU A 210 -20.76 -16.19 -31.25
N PRO A 211 -21.73 -16.28 -32.18
CA PRO A 211 -22.28 -17.57 -32.55
C PRO A 211 -21.15 -18.40 -33.16
N ILE A 212 -20.79 -19.48 -32.47
CA ILE A 212 -19.91 -20.52 -33.01
C ILE A 212 -20.69 -21.14 -34.18
N ASP A 213 -20.36 -20.75 -35.41
CA ASP A 213 -20.76 -21.48 -36.60
C ASP A 213 -20.02 -22.82 -36.58
N VAL A 214 -20.74 -23.86 -36.16
CA VAL A 214 -20.24 -25.23 -36.13
C VAL A 214 -20.29 -25.75 -37.57
N GLU A 215 -19.31 -25.36 -38.39
CA GLU A 215 -19.15 -25.93 -39.71
C GLU A 215 -18.72 -27.40 -39.56
N ALA A 216 -19.60 -28.30 -40.00
CA ALA A 216 -19.44 -29.74 -39.88
C ALA A 216 -18.19 -30.20 -40.66
N VAL A 217 -17.12 -30.54 -39.94
CA VAL A 217 -15.97 -31.23 -40.52
C VAL A 217 -16.35 -32.70 -40.71
N GLU A 218 -16.59 -33.04 -41.98
CA GLU A 218 -16.81 -34.41 -42.42
C GLU A 218 -15.58 -35.29 -42.13
N GLU A 219 -15.92 -36.45 -41.59
CA GLU A 219 -15.12 -37.62 -41.30
C GLU A 219 -14.46 -38.15 -42.60
N SER A 220 -13.13 -38.26 -42.65
CA SER A 220 -12.48 -39.18 -43.60
C SER A 220 -11.32 -39.92 -42.97
N VAL A 221 -11.53 -41.23 -42.95
CA VAL A 221 -10.69 -42.34 -42.53
C VAL A 221 -9.55 -42.54 -43.52
N VAL A 222 -8.30 -42.69 -43.04
CA VAL A 222 -7.28 -43.52 -43.70
C VAL A 222 -6.47 -44.22 -42.60
N GLU A 223 -6.67 -45.54 -42.52
CA GLU A 223 -5.90 -46.49 -41.72
C GLU A 223 -4.55 -46.84 -42.35
N GLU A 224 -3.61 -47.20 -41.46
CA GLU A 224 -2.53 -48.20 -41.59
C GLU A 224 -1.48 -48.07 -42.70
N GLU A 225 -0.26 -47.75 -42.28
CA GLU A 225 0.92 -48.52 -42.71
C GLU A 225 1.89 -48.70 -41.53
N MET A 226 1.89 -49.91 -40.97
CA MET A 226 2.91 -50.40 -40.05
C MET A 226 4.18 -50.70 -40.83
N LEU A 227 5.33 -50.24 -40.34
CA LEU A 227 6.60 -50.96 -40.54
C LEU A 227 7.45 -50.85 -39.29
N GLU A 228 7.72 -52.03 -38.74
CA GLU A 228 8.68 -52.35 -37.71
C GLU A 228 10.09 -51.86 -38.09
N GLU A 229 10.79 -51.21 -37.16
CA GLU A 229 12.21 -51.52 -37.00
C GLU A 229 12.64 -51.34 -35.55
N ALA A 230 13.24 -52.41 -35.04
CA ALA A 230 13.61 -52.61 -33.67
C ALA A 230 15.07 -52.21 -33.39
N ALA A 231 15.32 -51.87 -32.12
CA ALA A 231 16.51 -52.25 -31.35
C ALA A 231 17.90 -51.83 -31.86
N ALA A 232 18.40 -50.71 -31.32
CA ALA A 232 19.81 -50.35 -31.05
C ALA A 232 19.78 -48.88 -30.56
N GLU A 233 20.35 -48.40 -29.48
CA GLU A 233 21.39 -48.84 -28.56
C GLU A 233 21.11 -48.18 -27.20
N GLU A 234 21.13 -48.99 -26.16
CA GLU A 234 21.41 -48.58 -24.78
C GLU A 234 22.94 -48.62 -24.61
N GLU A 235 23.47 -47.81 -23.69
CA GLU A 235 24.89 -47.67 -23.28
C GLU A 235 25.73 -46.57 -23.93
N MET A 236 25.79 -45.41 -23.27
CA MET A 236 27.06 -44.83 -22.79
C MET A 236 26.75 -43.80 -21.69
N ALA A 237 26.63 -44.32 -20.48
CA ALA A 237 26.64 -43.54 -19.26
C ALA A 237 27.87 -43.97 -18.46
N GLU A 238 29.05 -43.47 -18.79
CA GLU A 238 30.19 -43.40 -17.86
C GLU A 238 31.08 -42.19 -18.17
N ASP A 239 31.57 -41.59 -17.08
CA ASP A 239 32.72 -40.68 -16.98
C ASP A 239 32.64 -39.28 -17.60
N PHE A 240 32.22 -38.32 -16.77
CA PHE A 240 33.05 -37.12 -16.55
C PHE A 240 32.79 -36.51 -15.16
N LEU A 241 33.50 -37.04 -14.16
CA LEU A 241 33.79 -36.36 -12.89
C LEU A 241 35.19 -35.75 -12.95
N GLU A 242 35.27 -34.44 -13.21
CA GLU A 242 36.36 -33.55 -12.78
C GLU A 242 35.63 -32.35 -12.15
N MET A 243 35.52 -32.21 -10.82
CA MET A 243 36.55 -31.95 -9.81
C MET A 243 37.34 -30.65 -10.08
N ASP A 244 36.69 -29.52 -9.82
CA ASP A 244 37.23 -28.23 -9.34
C ASP A 244 36.02 -27.26 -9.33
N THR A 245 35.58 -26.64 -8.24
CA THR A 245 36.31 -25.73 -7.37
C THR A 245 35.64 -25.64 -5.99
N LEU A 246 36.34 -26.09 -4.95
CA LEU A 246 36.09 -25.69 -3.57
C LEU A 246 36.88 -24.41 -3.29
N GLU A 247 36.24 -23.24 -3.33
CA GLU A 247 36.71 -22.08 -2.60
C GLU A 247 35.53 -21.36 -1.94
N SER A 248 35.57 -21.33 -0.60
CA SER A 248 34.68 -20.55 0.24
C SER A 248 34.98 -19.06 0.07
N PRO A 249 33.97 -18.19 0.26
CA PRO A 249 34.26 -16.98 1.01
C PRO A 249 33.14 -16.65 2.01
N LEU A 250 33.28 -17.21 3.21
CA LEU A 250 32.89 -16.51 4.43
C LEU A 250 34.02 -15.50 4.73
N THR A 251 34.00 -14.36 4.05
CA THR A 251 34.82 -13.21 4.39
C THR A 251 33.93 -11.98 4.46
N ASN A 252 33.65 -11.59 5.69
CA ASN A 252 33.21 -10.25 6.04
C ASN A 252 34.25 -9.24 5.54
N GLU A 253 33.90 -8.40 4.58
CA GLU A 253 34.48 -7.06 4.50
C GLU A 253 33.37 -6.05 4.20
N VAL A 254 33.22 -5.12 5.14
CA VAL A 254 32.37 -3.93 5.07
C VAL A 254 33.06 -2.92 4.17
N PRO A 255 32.45 -2.41 3.08
CA PRO A 255 33.00 -1.24 2.42
C PRO A 255 32.83 -0.01 3.31
N ALA A 256 33.97 0.57 3.68
CA ALA A 256 34.09 1.78 4.46
C ALA A 256 33.37 2.96 3.79
N ALA A 257 32.75 3.79 4.63
CA ALA A 257 32.17 5.06 4.25
C ALA A 257 33.20 5.95 3.54
N VAL A 258 32.89 6.37 2.31
CA VAL A 258 33.59 7.46 1.63
C VAL A 258 33.08 8.76 2.24
N ILE A 259 33.84 9.28 3.20
CA ILE A 259 33.73 10.66 3.69
C ILE A 259 34.45 11.53 2.65
N MET A 260 33.70 12.24 1.81
CA MET A 260 34.28 13.35 1.04
C MET A 260 34.52 14.52 2.00
N GLY A 261 35.80 14.83 2.21
CA GLY A 261 36.26 15.93 3.03
C GLY A 261 35.90 17.27 2.43
N VAL A 262 35.33 18.13 3.26
CA VAL A 262 35.32 19.58 3.06
C VAL A 262 36.61 20.09 3.70
N ALA A 263 37.60 20.37 2.87
CA ALA A 263 38.73 21.21 3.22
C ALA A 263 38.73 22.41 2.26
N ASP A 264 39.03 23.57 2.84
CA ASP A 264 39.29 24.87 2.21
C ASP A 264 38.09 25.68 1.71
N ALA A 265 37.46 26.39 2.64
CA ALA A 265 37.09 27.80 2.41
C ALA A 265 36.98 28.58 3.73
N GLU A 266 37.99 29.40 3.97
CA GLU A 266 37.92 30.72 4.62
C GLU A 266 37.78 30.79 6.15
N GLU A 267 38.94 30.75 6.79
CA GLU A 267 39.23 31.54 7.99
C GLU A 267 39.91 32.85 7.55
N ALA A 268 39.20 33.97 7.62
CA ALA A 268 39.78 35.31 7.56
C ALA A 268 38.96 36.30 8.42
N ALA A 269 39.65 36.87 9.41
CA ALA A 269 39.35 38.07 10.22
C ALA A 269 38.19 37.95 11.24
N VAL A 270 38.41 37.81 12.56
CA VAL A 270 39.14 38.65 13.54
C VAL A 270 38.51 40.04 13.76
N VAL A 271 37.76 40.12 14.87
CA VAL A 271 37.71 41.18 15.92
C VAL A 271 37.26 42.59 15.52
N VAL A 272 36.10 43.05 16.05
CA VAL A 272 35.94 44.36 16.71
C VAL A 272 34.82 44.30 17.79
N GLU A 273 35.22 44.62 19.04
CA GLU A 273 34.56 45.32 20.18
C GLU A 273 33.02 45.36 20.29
N GLU A 274 32.42 45.01 21.43
CA GLU A 274 32.35 45.78 22.69
C GLU A 274 31.61 47.13 22.59
N ALA A 275 30.26 47.09 22.69
CA ALA A 275 29.32 48.12 23.19
C ALA A 275 27.90 47.66 22.79
N ALA A 276 26.83 47.68 23.58
CA ALA A 276 26.52 48.45 24.77
C ALA A 276 25.58 47.64 25.67
N VAL A 277 26.02 47.46 26.92
CA VAL A 277 25.15 47.45 28.08
C VAL A 277 24.78 48.91 28.34
N GLU A 278 23.57 49.35 27.99
CA GLU A 278 22.86 50.46 28.67
C GLU A 278 21.49 50.70 28.02
N ALA A 279 20.44 50.18 28.65
CA ALA A 279 19.11 50.81 28.66
C ALA A 279 18.32 50.24 29.84
N LYS A 280 18.78 50.58 31.05
CA LYS A 280 17.93 50.61 32.24
C LYS A 280 17.24 51.97 32.25
N VAL A 281 15.93 51.95 32.55
CA VAL A 281 15.26 52.90 33.47
C VAL A 281 14.95 54.31 32.96
N GLU A 282 13.71 54.73 33.27
CA GLU A 282 13.11 56.07 33.18
C GLU A 282 12.64 56.56 31.81
N GLN A 283 11.36 56.31 31.51
CA GLN A 283 10.32 57.36 31.46
C GLN A 283 8.94 56.76 31.73
#